data_AF-A0A0T6BIB1-F1
#
_entry.id   AF-A0A0T6BIB1-F1
#
_cell.length_a   1.000
_cell.length_b   1.000
_cell.length_c   1.000
_cell.angle_alpha   90.00
_cell.angle_beta   90.00
_cell.angle_gamma   90.00
#
_symmetry.space_group_name_H-M   'P 1'
#
loop_
_entity.id
_entity.type
_entity.pdbx_description
1 polymer ?
#
loop_
_entity_poly.entity_id
_entity_poly.type
_entity_poly.pdbx_seq_one_letter_code
_entity_poly.pdbx_strand_id
1 'polypeptide(L)' 'MAGCVFEQDIRKIHQLKIDLLKIAKCIDTCSDKEKSAYQDIACEYSKALKTLKKSIEEAYGVKLCCCPLQP' A
#
# COMPACT_ATOMS: atom_id res chain seq x y z
N MET A 1 -6.34 22.73 14.06
CA MET A 1 -5.42 21.65 14.47
C MET A 1 -4.79 21.06 13.21
N ALA A 2 -3.58 21.50 12.87
CA ALA A 2 -2.83 20.91 11.77
C ALA A 2 -2.18 19.63 12.29
N GLY A 3 -2.77 18.47 12.00
CA GLY A 3 -2.00 17.22 12.08
C GLY A 3 -0.81 17.36 11.14
N CYS A 4 0.39 17.02 11.59
CA CYS A 4 1.61 17.20 10.82
C CYS A 4 1.45 16.55 9.44
N VAL A 5 1.85 17.23 8.36
CA VAL A 5 1.75 16.71 6.98
C VAL A 5 2.39 15.32 6.88
N PHE A 6 3.49 15.11 7.62
CA PHE A 6 4.13 13.82 7.80
C PHE A 6 3.18 12.72 8.31
N GLU A 7 2.39 12.99 9.35
CA GLU A 7 1.43 12.01 9.90
C GLU A 7 0.35 11.66 8.87
N GLN A 8 -0.09 12.63 8.06
CA GLN A 8 -1.06 12.38 7.00
C GLN A 8 -0.47 11.49 5.91
N ASP A 9 0.79 11.71 5.54
CA ASP A 9 1.46 10.88 4.52
C ASP A 9 1.74 9.45 5.04
N ILE A 10 2.09 9.30 6.31
CA ILE A 10 2.18 7.98 6.96
C ILE A 10 0.82 7.27 6.99
N ARG A 11 -0.28 7.99 7.27
CA ARG A 11 -1.63 7.43 7.20
C ARG A 11 -1.99 6.94 5.79
N LYS A 12 -1.60 7.68 4.74
CA LYS A 12 -1.81 7.24 3.34
C LYS A 12 -1.08 5.93 3.04
N ILE A 13 0.17 5.79 3.50
CA ILE A 13 0.91 4.52 3.38
C ILE A 13 0.18 3.39 4.09
N HIS A 14 -0.30 3.64 5.31
CA HIS A 14 -0.99 2.62 6.08
C HIS A 14 -2.29 2.17 5.41
N GLN A 15 -3.06 3.12 4.87
CA GLN A 15 -4.28 2.82 4.14
C GLN A 15 -4.00 1.98 2.88
N LEU A 16 -3.00 2.37 2.07
CA LEU A 16 -2.56 1.60 0.90
C LEU A 16 -2.16 0.16 1.27
N LYS A 17 -1.47 -0.03 2.40
CA LYS A 17 -1.11 -1.37 2.91
C LYS A 17 -2.35 -2.20 3.27
N ILE A 18 -3.32 -1.60 3.96
CA ILE A 18 -4.58 -2.25 4.31
C ILE A 18 -5.34 -2.67 3.06
N ASP A 19 -5.44 -1.79 2.06
CA ASP A 19 -6.19 -2.08 0.85
C ASP A 19 -5.51 -3.16 0.00
N LEU A 20 -4.18 -3.14 -0.07
CA LEU A 20 -3.40 -4.23 -0.68
C LEU A 20 -3.68 -5.58 0.01
N LEU A 21 -3.74 -5.61 1.35
CA LEU A 21 -4.09 -6.82 2.10
C LEU A 21 -5.50 -7.33 1.79
N LYS A 22 -6.48 -6.42 1.65
CA LYS A 22 -7.85 -6.80 1.28
C LYS A 22 -7.88 -7.41 -0.12
N ILE A 23 -7.19 -6.79 -1.09
CA ILE A 23 -7.12 -7.31 -2.45
C ILE A 23 -6.43 -8.67 -2.49
N ALA A 24 -5.33 -8.84 -1.74
CA ALA A 24 -4.65 -10.13 -1.62
C ALA A 24 -5.59 -11.23 -1.12
N LYS A 25 -6.40 -10.94 -0.09
CA LYS A 25 -7.44 -11.87 0.39
C LYS A 25 -8.51 -12.15 -0.67
N CYS A 26 -8.90 -11.16 -1.46
CA CYS A 26 -9.82 -11.37 -2.58
C CYS A 26 -9.22 -12.30 -3.64
N ILE A 27 -7.92 -12.20 -3.94
CA ILE A 27 -7.23 -13.11 -4.88
C ILE A 27 -7.33 -14.56 -4.40
N ASP A 28 -7.22 -14.78 -3.10
CA ASP A 28 -7.27 -16.12 -2.49
C ASP A 28 -8.67 -16.74 -2.54
N THR A 29 -9.74 -15.93 -2.55
CA THR A 29 -11.13 -16.40 -2.47
C THR A 29 -11.96 -16.20 -3.74
N CYS A 30 -11.48 -15.42 -4.71
CA CYS A 30 -12.20 -15.11 -5.94
C CYS A 30 -12.21 -16.28 -6.93
N SER A 31 -13.09 -16.21 -7.92
CA SER A 31 -13.10 -17.17 -9.02
C SER A 31 -11.96 -16.90 -10.01
N ASP A 32 -11.51 -17.93 -10.74
CA ASP A 32 -10.38 -17.80 -11.70
C ASP A 32 -10.62 -16.72 -12.77
N LYS A 33 -11.89 -16.43 -13.08
CA LYS A 33 -12.28 -15.37 -14.04
C LYS A 33 -11.98 -13.97 -13.52
N GLU A 34 -12.03 -13.76 -12.21
CA GLU A 34 -11.82 -12.47 -11.57
C GLU A 34 -10.39 -12.31 -11.03
N LYS A 35 -9.69 -13.44 -10.88
CA LYS A 35 -8.35 -13.51 -10.30
C LYS A 35 -7.33 -12.62 -11.01
N SER A 36 -7.34 -12.60 -12.35
CA SER A 36 -6.42 -11.73 -13.09
C SER A 36 -6.67 -10.25 -12.80
N ALA A 37 -7.94 -9.84 -12.73
CA ALA A 37 -8.30 -8.46 -12.43
C ALA A 37 -7.85 -8.06 -11.02
N TYR A 38 -8.07 -8.92 -10.01
CA TYR A 38 -7.57 -8.65 -8.66
C TYR A 38 -6.05 -8.63 -8.57
N GLN A 39 -5.35 -9.50 -9.32
CA GLN A 39 -3.88 -9.48 -9.42
C GLN A 39 -3.37 -8.19 -10.05
N ASP A 40 -4.01 -7.70 -11.12
CA ASP A 40 -3.66 -6.43 -11.76
C ASP A 40 -3.85 -5.26 -10.79
N ILE A 41 -4.98 -5.23 -10.07
CA ILE A 41 -5.24 -4.22 -9.05
C ILE A 41 -4.17 -4.28 -7.94
N ALA A 42 -3.82 -5.48 -7.44
CA ALA A 42 -2.77 -5.64 -6.43
C ALA A 42 -1.39 -5.13 -6.93
N CYS A 43 -1.10 -5.31 -8.22
CA CYS A 43 0.12 -4.82 -8.85
C CYS A 43 0.16 -3.28 -8.86
N GLU A 44 -0.94 -2.63 -9.26
CA GLU A 44 -1.02 -1.16 -9.28
C GLU A 44 -0.93 -0.56 -7.88
N TYR A 45 -1.61 -1.15 -6.89
CA TYR A 45 -1.49 -0.72 -5.48
C TYR A 45 -0.06 -0.90 -4.94
N SER A 46 0.63 -1.98 -5.33
CA SER A 46 2.04 -2.20 -4.97
C SER A 46 2.96 -1.13 -5.54
N LYS A 47 2.73 -0.69 -6.78
CA LYS A 47 3.48 0.41 -7.41
C LYS A 47 3.20 1.72 -6.70
N ALA A 48 1.94 2.05 -6.45
CA ALA A 48 1.55 3.26 -5.73
C ALA A 48 2.18 3.34 -4.33
N LEU A 49 2.19 2.22 -3.59
CA LEU A 49 2.82 2.13 -2.28
C LEU A 49 4.34 2.39 -2.34
N LYS A 50 5.03 1.81 -3.33
CA LYS A 50 6.48 2.03 -3.53
C LYS A 50 6.77 3.50 -3.85
N THR A 51 6.00 4.10 -4.76
CA THR A 51 6.16 5.51 -5.15
C THR A 51 5.92 6.45 -3.97
N LEU A 52 4.83 6.25 -3.23
CA LEU A 52 4.52 7.07 -2.06
C LEU A 52 5.58 6.93 -0.97
N LYS A 53 6.02 5.69 -0.70
CA LYS A 53 7.10 5.42 0.25
C LYS A 53 8.36 6.20 -0.11
N LYS A 54 8.82 6.10 -1.36
CA LYS A 54 10.00 6.81 -1.84
C LYS A 54 9.84 8.33 -1.71
N SER A 55 8.67 8.87 -2.06
CA SER A 55 8.39 10.30 -1.94
C SER A 55 8.46 10.79 -0.49
N ILE A 56 7.98 10.02 0.50
CA ILE A 56 8.11 10.38 1.92
C ILE A 56 9.56 10.25 2.39
N GLU A 57 10.27 9.18 2.01
CA GLU A 57 11.68 9.02 2.37
C GLU A 57 12.53 10.20 1.86
N GLU A 58 12.29 10.65 0.63
CA GLU A 58 12.95 11.82 0.02
C GLU A 58 12.53 13.14 0.67
N ALA A 59 11.23 13.34 0.93
CA ALA A 59 10.72 14.59 1.47
C ALA A 59 11.15 14.87 2.92
N TYR A 60 11.28 13.81 3.73
CA TYR A 60 11.54 13.94 5.16
C TYR A 60 12.91 13.39 5.59
N GLY A 61 13.71 12.84 4.68
CA GLY A 61 15.03 12.28 4.98
C GLY A 61 14.98 11.05 5.89
N VAL A 62 13.86 10.31 5.85
CA VAL A 62 13.63 9.12 6.69
C VAL A 62 13.78 7.84 5.87
N LYS A 63 13.91 6.70 6.54
CA LYS A 63 13.80 5.37 5.92
C LYS A 63 12.63 4.62 6.51
N LEU A 64 11.63 4.34 5.70
CA LEU A 64 10.41 3.65 6.11
C LEU A 64 10.63 2.13 6.06
N CYS A 65 10.16 1.40 7.08
CA CYS A 65 10.31 -0.06 7.10
C CYS A 65 9.62 -0.73 5.91
N CYS A 66 10.34 -1.61 5.22
CA CYS A 66 9.77 -2.59 4.28
C CYS A 66 9.32 -3.85 5.04
N CYS A 67 8.58 -3.66 6.12
CA CYS A 67 8.08 -4.78 6.91
C CYS A 67 7.08 -5.54 6.02
N PRO A 68 7.32 -6.83 5.71
CA PRO A 68 6.33 -7.63 4.99
C PRO A 68 5.02 -7.59 5.77
N LEU A 69 3.91 -7.47 5.06
CA LEU A 69 2.58 -7.53 5.67
C LEU A 69 2.49 -8.90 6.34
N GLN A 70 2.59 -8.93 7.68
CA GLN A 70 2.44 -10.18 8.40
C GLN A 70 0.99 -10.66 8.25
N PRO A 71 0.78 -11.95 7.94
CA PRO A 71 -0.54 -12.53 7.68
C PRO A 71 -1.48 -12.45 8.89
#